data_AF-A0AA46HAW0-F1
#
_entry.id   AF-A0AA46HAW0-F1
#
_cell.length_a   1.000
_cell.length_b   1.000
_cell.length_c   1.000
_cell.angle_alpha   90.00
_cell.angle_beta   90.00
_cell.angle_gamma   90.00
#
_symmetry.space_group_name_H-M   'P 1'
#
loop_
_entity.id
_entity.type
_entity.pdbx_description
1 polymer ?
#
loop_
_entity_poly.entity_id
_entity_poly.type
_entity_poly.pdbx_seq_one_letter_code
_entity_poly.pdbx_strand_id
1 'polypeptide(L)'
;MHSAQSLQAEIADIRLAMAQEEFEVMPFMLDTHDLHLREYAQQADLDQDREALQALQAMQQDLMRMMLERRRKLLDLIRAQRTSSSASRAYARVGRI
;
A
#
# COMPACT_ATOMS: atom_id res chain seq x y z
N MET A 1 8.06 8.69 22.33
CA MET A 1 9.33 8.56 21.59
C MET A 1 9.16 7.41 20.63
N HIS A 2 9.21 7.69 19.33
CA HIS A 2 9.24 6.65 18.31
C HIS A 2 10.66 6.08 18.23
N SER A 3 10.79 4.78 18.01
CA SER A 3 12.07 4.11 17.78
C SER A 3 12.05 3.45 16.41
N ALA A 4 13.22 3.07 15.90
CA ALA A 4 13.27 2.33 14.63
C ALA A 4 12.42 1.04 14.68
N GLN A 5 12.33 0.38 15.83
CA GLN A 5 11.49 -0.82 16.02
C GLN A 5 10.00 -0.50 15.99
N SER A 6 9.56 0.64 16.56
CA SER A 6 8.15 1.04 16.49
C SER A 6 7.74 1.33 15.05
N LEU A 7 8.61 2.00 14.29
CA LEU A 7 8.40 2.29 12.87
C LEU A 7 8.34 1.01 12.02
N GLN A 8 9.18 0.01 12.33
CA GLN A 8 9.13 -1.29 11.67
C GLN A 8 7.81 -2.04 11.97
N ALA A 9 7.33 -1.98 13.21
CA ALA A 9 6.05 -2.57 13.59
C ALA A 9 4.88 -1.94 12.83
N GLU A 10 4.88 -0.61 12.71
CA GLU A 10 3.85 0.11 11.92
C GLU A 10 3.84 -0.33 10.45
N ILE A 11 5.00 -0.53 9.82
CA ILE A 11 5.05 -1.07 8.46
C ILE A 11 4.52 -2.50 8.42
N ALA A 12 4.81 -3.33 9.42
CA ALA A 12 4.25 -4.68 9.49
C ALA A 12 2.71 -4.64 9.58
N ASP A 13 2.15 -3.71 10.35
CA ASP A 13 0.71 -3.50 10.47
C ASP A 13 0.10 -3.02 9.14
N ILE A 14 0.76 -2.07 8.45
CA ILE A 14 0.32 -1.62 7.12
C ILE A 14 0.35 -2.77 6.11
N ARG A 15 1.36 -3.64 6.16
CA ARG A 15 1.44 -4.84 5.32
C ARG A 15 0.32 -5.82 5.64
N LEU A 16 -0.03 -5.98 6.91
CA LEU A 16 -1.13 -6.84 7.35
C LEU A 16 -2.47 -6.32 6.85
N ALA A 17 -2.77 -5.03 7.05
CA ALA A 17 -3.96 -4.37 6.53
C ALA A 17 -4.07 -4.52 5.01
N MET A 18 -2.94 -4.40 4.30
CA MET A 18 -2.89 -4.62 2.86
C MET A 18 -3.20 -6.06 2.44
N ALA A 19 -2.75 -7.04 3.22
CA ALA A 19 -3.03 -8.47 2.99
C ALA A 19 -4.50 -8.83 3.30
N GLN A 20 -5.08 -8.18 4.31
CA GLN A 20 -6.48 -8.32 4.72
C GLN A 20 -7.45 -7.47 3.90
N GLU A 21 -6.92 -6.68 2.95
CA GLU A 21 -7.70 -5.83 2.05
C GLU A 21 -8.43 -4.68 2.76
N GLU A 22 -7.91 -4.25 3.90
CA GLU A 22 -8.44 -3.16 4.71
C GLU A 22 -8.05 -1.78 4.14
N PHE A 23 -8.40 -1.53 2.88
CA PHE A 23 -7.97 -0.32 2.15
C PHE A 23 -8.56 0.99 2.68
N GLU A 24 -9.65 0.91 3.45
CA GLU A 24 -10.29 2.09 4.04
C GLU A 24 -9.43 2.74 5.12
N VAL A 25 -8.68 1.94 5.88
CA VAL A 25 -7.84 2.43 7.00
C VAL A 25 -6.40 2.72 6.58
N MET A 26 -5.94 2.12 5.47
CA MET A 26 -4.55 2.27 5.00
C MET A 26 -4.08 3.72 4.79
N PRO A 27 -4.87 4.66 4.23
CA PRO A 27 -4.43 6.05 4.07
C PRO A 27 -4.07 6.69 5.42
N PHE A 28 -4.91 6.47 6.43
CA PHE A 28 -4.66 6.99 7.77
C PHE A 28 -3.41 6.37 8.41
N MET A 29 -3.22 5.06 8.24
CA MET A 29 -2.01 4.37 8.74
C MET A 29 -0.73 4.91 8.08
N LEU A 30 -0.77 5.21 6.77
CA LEU A 30 0.36 5.78 6.03
C LEU A 30 0.68 7.21 6.50
N ASP A 31 -0.34 8.05 6.68
CA ASP A 31 -0.17 9.42 7.17
C ASP A 31 0.38 9.44 8.60
N THR A 32 -0.10 8.52 9.45
CA THR A 32 0.40 8.35 10.82
C THR A 32 1.86 7.91 10.82
N HIS A 33 2.22 6.93 9.98
CA HIS A 33 3.60 6.47 9.85
C HIS A 33 4.54 7.58 9.33
N ASP A 34 4.09 8.40 8.37
CA ASP A 34 4.87 9.54 7.88
C ASP A 34 5.12 10.59 8.98
N LEU A 35 4.11 10.86 9.82
CA LEU A 35 4.28 11.72 10.99
C LEU A 35 5.34 11.16 11.95
N HIS A 36 5.22 9.89 12.34
CA HIS A 36 6.15 9.25 13.28
C HIS A 36 7.58 9.16 12.73
N LEU A 37 7.74 8.96 11.41
CA LEU A 37 9.03 9.02 10.73
C LEU A 37 9.68 10.40 10.87
N ARG A 38 8.92 11.48 10.66
CA ARG A 38 9.41 12.85 10.79
C ARG A 38 9.80 13.17 12.23
N GLU A 39 9.01 12.71 13.20
CA GLU A 39 9.32 12.90 14.62
C GLU A 39 10.56 12.11 15.03
N TYR A 40 10.70 10.87 14.57
CA TYR A 40 11.90 10.05 14.78
C TYR A 40 13.14 10.70 14.17
N ALA A 41 13.05 11.21 12.95
CA ALA A 41 14.17 11.85 12.25
C ALA A 41 14.73 13.09 12.96
N GLN A 42 13.93 13.75 13.82
CA GLN A 42 14.40 14.88 14.61
C GLN A 42 15.31 14.47 15.78
N GLN A 43 15.27 13.20 16.18
CA GLN A 43 15.89 12.70 17.41
C GLN A 43 16.81 11.49 17.16
N ALA A 44 16.87 10.99 15.93
CA ALA A 44 17.55 9.75 15.59
C ALA A 44 19.08 9.86 15.69
N ASP A 45 19.70 8.88 16.34
CA ASP A 45 21.14 8.64 16.26
C ASP A 45 21.41 7.67 15.11
N LEU A 46 21.96 8.20 14.02
CA LEU A 46 22.16 7.45 12.78
C LEU A 46 23.16 6.32 12.90
N ASP A 47 24.14 6.43 13.82
CA ASP A 47 25.17 5.41 13.99
C ASP A 47 24.65 4.25 14.85
N GLN A 48 23.85 4.54 15.87
CA GLN A 48 23.24 3.52 16.72
C GLN A 48 22.13 2.74 15.99
N ASP A 49 21.33 3.42 15.17
CA ASP A 49 20.13 2.83 14.55
C ASP A 49 20.34 2.36 13.11
N ARG A 50 21.58 2.33 12.62
CA ARG A 50 21.90 2.04 11.21
C ARG A 50 21.29 0.74 10.69
N GLU A 51 21.44 -0.36 11.43
CA GLU A 51 20.89 -1.66 11.01
C GLU A 51 19.35 -1.64 10.99
N ALA A 52 18.75 -1.01 11.99
CA ALA A 52 17.30 -0.90 12.08
C ALA A 52 16.72 0.00 10.97
N LEU A 53 17.42 1.07 10.60
CA LEU A 53 17.09 1.94 9.46
C LEU A 53 17.20 1.22 8.12
N GLN A 54 18.23 0.39 7.92
CA GLN A 54 18.37 -0.44 6.72
C GLN A 54 17.23 -1.45 6.59
N ALA A 55 16.86 -2.11 7.68
CA ALA A 55 15.70 -3.00 7.71
C ALA A 55 14.41 -2.24 7.41
N LEU A 56 14.22 -1.07 8.02
CA LEU A 56 13.06 -0.22 7.78
C LEU A 56 12.94 0.17 6.30
N GLN A 57 14.04 0.59 5.68
CA GLN A 57 14.09 0.93 4.26
C GLN A 57 13.70 -0.27 3.37
N ALA A 58 14.21 -1.47 3.67
CA ALA A 58 13.86 -2.68 2.92
C ALA A 58 12.35 -2.98 3.04
N MET A 59 11.79 -2.88 4.24
CA MET A 59 10.36 -3.09 4.48
C MET A 59 9.49 -2.09 3.71
N GLN A 60 9.89 -0.82 3.62
CA GLN A 60 9.20 0.20 2.83
C GLN A 60 9.25 -0.10 1.33
N GLN A 61 10.40 -0.53 0.82
CA GLN A 61 10.56 -0.91 -0.59
C GLN A 61 9.67 -2.10 -0.97
N ASP A 62 9.58 -3.10 -0.09
CA ASP A 62 8.70 -4.24 -0.28
C ASP A 62 7.22 -3.83 -0.26
N LEU A 63 6.82 -2.97 0.69
CA LEU A 63 5.46 -2.43 0.75
C LEU A 63 5.10 -1.67 -0.54
N MET A 64 5.97 -0.80 -1.03
CA MET A 64 5.76 -0.08 -2.29
C MET A 64 5.61 -1.03 -3.47
N ARG A 65 6.43 -2.09 -3.55
CA ARG A 65 6.34 -3.10 -4.61
C ARG A 65 4.97 -3.78 -4.58
N MET A 66 4.50 -4.20 -3.40
CA MET A 66 3.18 -4.82 -3.25
C MET A 66 2.07 -3.87 -3.69
N MET A 67 2.11 -2.59 -3.27
CA MET A 67 1.09 -1.60 -3.63
C MET A 67 1.02 -1.37 -5.14
N LEU A 68 2.17 -1.31 -5.82
CA LEU A 68 2.25 -1.16 -7.27
C LEU A 68 1.71 -2.39 -8.01
N GLU A 69 2.08 -3.59 -7.58
CA GLU A 69 1.55 -4.83 -8.14
C GLU A 69 0.03 -4.91 -8.00
N ARG A 70 -0.49 -4.54 -6.83
CA ARG A 70 -1.93 -4.53 -6.58
C ARG A 70 -2.66 -3.49 -7.41
N ARG A 71 -2.10 -2.27 -7.54
CA ARG A 71 -2.61 -1.24 -8.44
C ARG A 71 -2.70 -1.75 -9.88
N ARG A 72 -1.68 -2.46 -10.36
CA ARG A 72 -1.68 -3.06 -11.70
C ARG A 72 -2.82 -4.06 -11.86
N LYS A 73 -2.99 -4.98 -10.91
CA LYS A 73 -4.09 -5.95 -10.91
C LYS A 73 -5.47 -5.27 -10.95
N LEU A 74 -5.68 -4.23 -10.13
CA LEU A 74 -6.93 -3.47 -10.12
C LEU A 74 -7.22 -2.79 -11.47
N LEU A 75 -6.19 -2.21 -12.10
CA LEU A 75 -6.34 -1.60 -13.43
C LEU A 75 -6.71 -2.62 -14.50
N ASP A 76 -6.12 -3.81 -14.45
CA ASP A 76 -6.44 -4.89 -15.38
C ASP A 76 -7.88 -5.40 -15.19
N LEU A 77 -8.34 -5.53 -13.93
CA LEU A 77 -9.74 -5.84 -13.63
C LEU A 77 -10.72 -4.76 -14.13
N ILE A 78 -10.41 -3.49 -13.92
CA ILE A 78 -11.24 -2.37 -14.42
C ILE A 78 -11.34 -2.41 -15.95
N ARG A 79 -10.23 -2.70 -16.64
CA ARG A 79 -10.22 -2.85 -18.11
C ARG A 79 -11.10 -4.03 -18.54
N ALA A 80 -10.96 -5.19 -17.91
CA ALA A 80 -11.78 -6.37 -18.20
C ALA A 80 -13.27 -6.12 -17.93
N GLN A 81 -13.62 -5.37 -16.89
CA GLN A 81 -15.01 -5.03 -16.60
C GLN A 81 -15.60 -4.08 -17.64
N ARG A 82 -14.82 -3.12 -18.15
CA ARG A 82 -15.25 -2.23 -19.24
C ARG A 82 -15.49 -2.99 -20.54
N THR A 83 -14.61 -3.94 -20.90
CA THR A 83 -14.79 -4.77 -22.10
C THR A 83 -16.02 -5.66 -21.98
N SER A 84 -16.22 -6.30 -20.82
CA SER A 84 -17.41 -7.10 -20.53
C SER A 84 -18.70 -6.26 -20.63
N SER A 85 -18.73 -5.09 -19.99
CA SER A 85 -19.89 -4.17 -20.04
C SER A 85 -20.19 -3.65 -21.46
N SER A 86 -19.16 -3.51 -22.30
CA SER A 86 -19.33 -3.16 -23.71
C SER A 86 -19.97 -4.31 -24.49
N ALA A 87 -19.47 -5.53 -24.31
CA ALA A 87 -20.02 -6.73 -24.95
C ALA A 87 -21.48 -6.99 -24.54
N SER A 88 -21.81 -6.92 -23.25
CA SER A 88 -23.19 -7.08 -22.77
C SER A 88 -24.15 -6.07 -23.39
N ARG A 89 -23.72 -4.81 -23.55
CA ARG A 89 -24.53 -3.78 -24.24
C ARG A 89 -24.70 -4.06 -25.73
N ALA A 90 -23.67 -4.57 -26.40
CA ALA A 90 -23.75 -4.96 -27.80
C ALA A 90 -24.74 -6.12 -28.02
N TYR A 91 -24.65 -7.18 -27.19
CA TYR A 91 -25.58 -8.31 -27.25
C TYR A 91 -27.02 -7.92 -26.93
N ALA A 92 -27.24 -7.08 -25.90
CA ALA A 92 -28.57 -6.56 -25.58
C ALA A 92 -29.18 -5.70 -26.69
N ARG A 93 -28.35 -5.07 -27.53
CA ARG A 93 -28.80 -4.29 -28.70
C ARG A 93 -29.16 -5.18 -29.88
N VAL A 94 -28.44 -6.27 -30.09
CA VAL A 94 -28.71 -7.25 -31.15
C VAL A 94 -29.97 -8.06 -30.86
N GLY A 95 -30.24 -8.43 -29.60
CA GLY A 95 -31.47 -9.15 -29.21
C GLY A 95 -32.75 -8.29 -29.16
N ARG A 96 -32.69 -7.02 -29.57
CA ARG A 96 -33.84 -6.10 -29.68
C ARG A 96 -34.26 -5.82 -31.13
N ILE A 97 -33.64 -6.50 -32.10
CA ILE A 97 -33.98 -6.47 -33.52
C ILE A 97 -34.67 -7.80 -33.83
#